data_AF-A0A0F8ZKM3-F1
#
_entry.id   AF-A0A0F8ZKM3-F1
#
_cell.length_a   1.000
_cell.length_b   1.000
_cell.length_c   1.000
_cell.angle_alpha   90.00
_cell.angle_beta   90.00
_cell.angle_gamma   90.00
#
_symmetry.space_group_name_H-M   'P 1'
#
loop_
_entity.id
_entity.type
_entity.pdbx_description
1 polymer ?
#
loop_
_entity_poly.entity_id
_entity_poly.type
_entity_poly.pdbx_seq_one_letter_code
_entity_poly.pdbx_strand_id
1 'polypeptide(L)'
;MNVWMKICRKQSRCNWCPAVIEKTNFMVVTSYYRGRWLIRRNYHCDCWIAQGKDALSKRIVEEKRGKQRMDITDEARSARFKIMARRASVVQRIKRVTGQENNIKDMIHLGAMLHTLKDEIELYGG
;
A
#
# COMPACT_ATOMS: atom_id res chain seq x y z
N MET A 1 7.43 -12.72 2.52
CA MET A 1 8.59 -12.80 3.44
C MET A 1 8.05 -12.55 4.83
N ASN A 2 8.27 -13.45 5.76
CA ASN A 2 7.82 -13.29 7.15
C ASN A 2 9.00 -12.81 7.99
N VAL A 3 8.74 -11.85 8.88
CA VAL A 3 9.75 -11.26 9.76
C VAL A 3 9.18 -11.21 11.17
N TRP A 4 9.94 -11.68 12.15
CA TRP A 4 9.57 -11.59 13.55
C TRP A 4 10.80 -11.51 14.44
N MET A 5 10.61 -11.03 15.66
CA MET A 5 11.66 -10.98 16.68
C MET A 5 11.45 -12.08 17.73
N LYS A 6 12.54 -12.62 18.25
CA LYS A 6 12.51 -13.53 19.41
C LYS A 6 13.80 -13.49 20.19
N ILE A 7 13.75 -13.99 21.42
CA ILE A 7 14.95 -14.22 22.25
C ILE A 7 15.76 -15.39 21.68
N CYS A 8 17.06 -15.19 21.56
CA CYS A 8 18.03 -16.16 21.10
C CYS A 8 18.25 -17.25 22.15
N ARG A 9 17.70 -18.45 21.94
CA ARG A 9 17.82 -19.57 22.90
C ARG A 9 19.17 -20.29 22.84
N LYS A 10 19.85 -20.22 21.68
CA LYS A 10 21.17 -20.81 21.40
C LYS A 10 21.95 -19.84 20.53
N GLN A 11 23.27 -19.77 20.69
CA GLN A 11 24.12 -18.92 19.84
C GLN A 11 23.79 -19.14 18.36
N SER A 12 23.66 -18.04 17.63
CA SER A 12 23.33 -18.08 16.21
C SER A 12 24.23 -17.13 15.45
N ARG A 13 24.56 -17.45 14.19
CA ARG A 13 25.34 -16.54 13.35
C ARG A 13 24.42 -15.49 12.75
N CYS A 14 24.85 -14.23 12.80
CA CYS A 14 24.18 -13.18 12.06
C CYS A 14 24.43 -13.36 10.56
N ASN A 15 23.41 -13.14 9.74
CA ASN A 15 23.52 -13.26 8.29
C ASN A 15 24.09 -12.01 7.61
N TRP A 16 24.39 -10.94 8.36
CA TRP A 16 24.89 -9.66 7.83
C TRP A 16 26.34 -9.35 8.25
N CYS A 17 26.71 -9.69 9.49
CA CYS A 17 28.04 -9.45 10.03
C CYS A 17 28.70 -10.77 10.48
N PRO A 18 30.03 -10.81 10.66
CA PRO A 18 30.72 -12.02 11.12
C PRO A 18 30.44 -12.36 12.59
N ALA A 19 29.92 -11.41 13.38
CA ALA A 19 29.63 -11.62 14.80
C ALA A 19 28.48 -12.60 15.05
N VAL A 20 28.53 -13.27 16.21
CA VAL A 20 27.48 -14.15 16.69
C VAL A 20 26.42 -13.39 17.50
N ILE A 21 25.20 -13.89 17.47
CA ILE A 21 24.09 -13.47 18.29
C ILE A 21 24.13 -14.34 19.54
N GLU A 22 24.49 -13.71 20.67
CA GLU A 22 24.60 -14.40 21.95
C GLU A 22 23.26 -14.93 22.45
N LYS A 23 23.34 -15.94 23.32
CA LYS A 23 22.16 -16.46 24.03
C LYS A 23 21.52 -15.32 24.84
N THR A 24 20.20 -15.36 25.00
CA THR A 24 19.36 -14.37 25.71
C THR A 24 19.19 -13.00 25.02
N ASN A 25 20.01 -12.67 24.02
CA ASN A 25 19.80 -11.47 23.22
C ASN A 25 18.61 -11.60 22.27
N PHE A 26 17.96 -10.48 21.95
CA PHE A 26 16.93 -10.46 20.91
C PHE A 26 17.56 -10.57 19.51
N MET A 27 16.90 -11.31 18.63
CA MET A 27 17.25 -11.40 17.22
C MET A 27 16.04 -11.29 16.32
N VAL A 28 16.29 -10.79 15.10
CA VAL A 28 15.32 -10.77 14.02
C VAL A 28 15.49 -12.05 13.20
N VAL A 29 14.39 -12.76 12.97
CA VAL A 29 14.34 -13.91 12.07
C VAL A 29 13.52 -13.53 10.85
N THR A 30 14.09 -13.77 9.68
CA THR A 30 13.38 -13.65 8.42
C THR A 30 13.22 -15.01 7.78
N SER A 31 12.07 -15.23 7.14
CA SER A 31 11.83 -16.44 6.36
C SER A 31 11.17 -16.14 5.03
N TYR A 32 11.59 -16.88 4.02
CA TYR A 32 11.04 -16.79 2.68
C TYR A 32 11.23 -18.12 1.95
N TYR A 33 10.33 -18.40 1.00
CA TYR A 33 10.44 -19.58 0.15
C TYR A 33 11.38 -19.29 -1.03
N ARG A 34 12.27 -20.23 -1.33
CA ARG A 34 13.03 -20.30 -2.58
C ARG A 34 12.72 -21.63 -3.25
N GLY A 35 11.80 -21.61 -4.21
CA GLY A 35 11.17 -22.84 -4.71
C GLY A 35 10.37 -23.53 -3.61
N ARG A 36 10.61 -24.83 -3.40
CA ARG A 36 9.97 -25.63 -2.35
C ARG A 36 10.62 -25.48 -0.97
N TRP A 37 11.75 -24.77 -0.86
CA TRP A 37 12.54 -24.70 0.35
C TRP A 37 12.24 -23.42 1.15
N LEU A 38 11.94 -23.57 2.45
CA LEU A 38 11.84 -22.44 3.37
C LEU A 38 13.24 -22.06 3.88
N ILE A 39 13.76 -20.92 3.42
CA ILE A 39 15.01 -20.36 3.91
C ILE A 39 14.72 -19.50 5.14
N ARG A 40 15.51 -19.68 6.20
CA ARG A 40 15.50 -18.84 7.40
C ARG A 40 16.85 -18.15 7.57
N ARG A 41 16.82 -16.89 7.96
CA ARG A 41 18.02 -16.10 8.26
C ARG A 41 17.83 -15.39 9.59
N ASN A 42 18.92 -15.25 10.35
CA ASN A 42 18.94 -14.62 11.66
C ASN A 42 19.83 -13.39 11.62
N TYR A 43 19.43 -12.33 12.30
CA TYR A 43 20.14 -11.07 12.33
C TYR A 43 20.13 -10.48 13.73
N HIS A 44 21.21 -9.78 14.11
CA HIS A 44 21.10 -8.78 15.16
C HIS A 44 20.07 -7.72 14.75
N CYS A 45 19.37 -7.14 15.72
CA CYS A 45 18.34 -6.15 15.47
C CYS A 45 18.89 -4.96 14.67
N ASP A 46 20.06 -4.45 15.07
CA ASP A 46 20.70 -3.30 14.41
C ASP A 46 21.20 -3.65 13.01
N CYS A 47 21.73 -4.86 12.82
CA CYS A 47 22.18 -5.31 11.50
C CYS A 47 21.02 -5.43 10.49
N TRP A 48 19.85 -5.89 10.94
CA TRP A 48 18.66 -5.95 10.09
C TRP A 48 18.22 -4.54 9.65
N ILE A 49 18.21 -3.58 10.57
CA ILE A 49 17.87 -2.18 10.28
C ILE A 49 18.91 -1.56 9.34
N ALA A 50 20.20 -1.76 9.60
CA ALA A 50 21.29 -1.24 8.79
C ALA A 50 21.23 -1.79 7.35
N GLN A 51 20.99 -3.10 7.19
CA GLN A 51 20.76 -3.72 5.89
C GLN A 51 19.56 -3.09 5.17
N GLY A 52 18.45 -2.84 5.89
CA GLY A 52 17.27 -2.17 5.33
C GLY A 52 17.57 -0.76 4.84
N LYS A 53 18.33 0.02 5.62
CA LYS A 53 18.75 1.38 5.22
C LYS A 53 19.65 1.36 3.99
N ASP A 54 20.63 0.46 3.95
CA ASP A 54 21.53 0.30 2.79
C ASP A 54 20.78 -0.14 1.52
N ALA A 55 19.81 -1.06 1.66
CA ALA A 55 18.96 -1.47 0.56
C ALA A 55 18.08 -0.32 0.04
N LEU A 56 17.55 0.52 0.94
CA LEU A 56 16.75 1.68 0.59
C LEU A 56 17.58 2.79 -0.07
N SER A 57 18.80 3.04 0.40
CA SER A 57 19.67 4.07 -0.19
C SER A 57 20.13 3.71 -1.60
N LYS A 58 20.29 2.41 -1.88
CA LYS A 58 20.64 1.89 -3.22
C LYS A 58 19.44 1.79 -4.16
N ARG A 59 18.22 1.88 -3.62
CA ARG A 59 17.01 1.74 -4.43
C ARG A 59 16.78 3.03 -5.21
N ILE A 60 16.90 2.94 -6.53
CA ILE A 60 16.41 3.98 -7.43
C ILE A 60 14.89 4.05 -7.24
N VAL A 61 14.41 5.16 -6.68
CA VAL A 61 12.98 5.44 -6.58
C VAL A 61 12.51 5.86 -7.96
N GLU A 62 12.27 4.88 -8.82
CA GLU A 62 11.51 5.13 -10.03
C GLU A 62 10.07 5.40 -9.63
N GLU A 63 9.53 6.53 -10.09
CA GLU A 63 8.12 6.86 -9.97
C GLU A 63 7.32 5.82 -10.75
N LYS A 64 6.89 4.75 -10.07
CA LYS A 64 6.08 3.70 -10.69
C LYS A 64 4.74 4.33 -11.05
N ARG A 65 4.50 4.49 -12.36
CA ARG A 65 3.24 4.91 -12.99
C ARG A 65 2.03 4.55 -12.12
N GLY A 66 1.28 5.57 -11.69
CA GLY A 66 0.10 5.35 -10.85
C GLY A 66 -0.51 6.56 -10.15
N LYS A 67 -0.03 7.78 -10.42
CA LYS A 67 -0.74 9.07 -10.35
C LYS A 67 0.36 10.13 -10.38
N GLN A 68 0.42 10.93 -11.43
CA GLN A 68 1.18 12.18 -11.35
C GLN A 68 0.65 12.92 -10.12
N ARG A 69 1.58 13.32 -9.24
CA ARG A 69 1.21 14.18 -8.12
C ARG A 69 0.76 15.49 -8.72
N MET A 70 -0.55 15.66 -8.85
CA MET A 70 -1.14 16.92 -9.30
C MET A 70 -0.67 18.00 -8.34
N ASP A 71 -0.20 19.11 -8.90
CA ASP A 71 0.23 20.28 -8.15
C ASP A 71 -1.01 21.03 -7.64
N ILE A 72 -1.69 20.41 -6.68
CA ILE A 72 -2.88 20.95 -6.02
C ILE A 72 -2.62 21.06 -4.52
N THR A 73 -3.15 22.12 -3.92
CA THR A 73 -3.11 22.36 -2.47
C THR A 73 -3.75 21.19 -1.71
N ASP A 74 -3.36 20.99 -0.45
CA ASP A 74 -3.92 19.92 0.37
C ASP A 74 -5.44 20.09 0.62
N GLU A 75 -5.92 21.34 0.65
CA GLU A 75 -7.35 21.67 0.72
C GLU A 75 -8.10 21.24 -0.54
N ALA A 76 -7.59 21.60 -1.72
CA ALA A 76 -8.13 21.18 -3.01
C ALA A 76 -8.12 19.65 -3.15
N ARG A 77 -7.07 19.00 -2.65
CA ARG A 77 -6.96 17.53 -2.63
C ARG A 77 -8.03 16.89 -1.77
N SER A 78 -8.26 17.42 -0.57
CA SER A 78 -9.31 16.95 0.35
C SER A 78 -10.70 17.10 -0.25
N ALA A 79 -11.00 18.26 -0.86
CA ALA A 79 -12.25 18.50 -1.57
C ALA A 79 -12.46 17.50 -2.71
N ARG A 80 -11.43 17.31 -3.57
CA ARG A 80 -11.47 16.34 -4.66
C ARG A 80 -11.70 14.91 -4.18
N PHE A 81 -11.07 14.49 -3.08
CA PHE A 81 -11.31 13.17 -2.51
C PHE A 81 -12.76 12.96 -2.08
N LYS A 82 -13.39 13.97 -1.46
CA LYS A 82 -14.81 13.91 -1.09
C LYS A 82 -15.70 13.77 -2.33
N ILE A 83 -15.44 14.54 -3.39
CA ILE A 83 -16.20 14.48 -4.64
C ILE A 83 -16.02 13.11 -5.32
N MET A 84 -14.79 12.60 -5.38
CA MET A 84 -14.48 11.27 -5.94
C MET A 84 -15.15 10.14 -5.17
N ALA A 85 -15.23 10.22 -3.83
CA ALA A 85 -15.95 9.25 -3.01
C ALA A 85 -17.46 9.26 -3.30
N ARG A 86 -18.06 10.45 -3.46
CA ARG A 86 -19.47 10.59 -3.90
C ARG A 86 -19.69 9.98 -5.28
N ARG A 87 -18.81 10.28 -6.25
CA ARG A 87 -18.87 9.71 -7.60
C ARG A 87 -18.79 8.19 -7.58
N ALA A 88 -17.87 7.61 -6.80
CA ALA A 88 -17.76 6.17 -6.65
C ALA A 88 -19.04 5.54 -6.08
N SER A 89 -19.68 6.20 -5.10
CA SER A 89 -20.97 5.75 -4.55
C SER A 89 -22.08 5.75 -5.62
N VAL A 90 -22.18 6.81 -6.43
CA VAL A 90 -23.17 6.90 -7.53
C VAL A 90 -22.92 5.80 -8.57
N VAL A 91 -21.67 5.56 -8.97
CA VAL A 91 -21.31 4.47 -9.91
C VAL A 91 -21.73 3.11 -9.35
N GLN A 92 -21.50 2.85 -8.07
CA GLN A 92 -21.93 1.59 -7.43
C GLN A 92 -23.45 1.43 -7.41
N ARG A 93 -24.20 2.52 -7.18
CA ARG A 93 -25.66 2.53 -7.25
C ARG A 93 -26.15 2.24 -8.66
N ILE A 94 -25.56 2.88 -9.68
CA ILE A 94 -25.88 2.61 -11.09
C ILE A 94 -25.68 1.14 -11.39
N LYS A 95 -24.53 0.55 -11.05
CA LYS A 95 -24.25 -0.89 -11.26
C LYS A 95 -25.31 -1.80 -10.63
N ARG A 96 -25.83 -1.43 -9.45
CA ARG A 96 -26.90 -2.18 -8.77
C ARG A 96 -28.22 -2.07 -9.52
N VAL A 97 -28.57 -0.86 -9.96
CA VAL A 97 -29.83 -0.58 -10.67
C VAL A 97 -29.82 -1.17 -12.08
N THR A 98 -28.66 -1.25 -12.74
CA THR A 98 -28.57 -1.83 -14.11
C THR A 98 -28.90 -3.33 -14.13
N GLY A 99 -28.80 -4.02 -12.99
CA GLY A 99 -29.17 -5.44 -12.85
C GLY A 99 -30.64 -5.66 -12.48
N GLN A 100 -31.46 -4.61 -12.40
CA GLN A 100 -32.88 -4.68 -12.06
C GLN A 100 -33.70 -4.17 -13.25
N GLU A 101 -34.58 -5.01 -13.81
CA GLU A 101 -35.48 -4.61 -14.89
C GLU A 101 -36.47 -3.53 -14.37
N ASN A 102 -36.67 -2.47 -15.18
CA ASN A 102 -37.65 -1.37 -15.01
C ASN A 102 -37.30 -0.12 -14.17
N ASN A 103 -36.05 0.10 -13.75
CA ASN A 103 -35.67 1.32 -13.02
C ASN A 103 -35.08 2.44 -13.89
N ILE A 104 -35.73 2.77 -15.02
CA ILE A 104 -35.28 3.80 -15.98
C ILE A 104 -35.21 5.19 -15.33
N LYS A 105 -36.18 5.56 -14.50
CA LYS A 105 -36.20 6.87 -13.82
C LYS A 105 -35.01 7.06 -12.88
N ASP A 106 -34.68 6.03 -12.11
CA ASP A 106 -33.54 6.06 -11.19
C ASP A 106 -32.21 6.13 -11.95
N MET A 107 -32.10 5.44 -13.10
CA MET A 107 -30.93 5.56 -13.97
C MET A 107 -30.74 6.98 -14.50
N ILE A 108 -31.81 7.65 -14.94
CA ILE A 108 -31.75 9.04 -15.42
C ILE A 108 -31.28 9.96 -14.29
N HIS A 109 -31.85 9.82 -13.09
CA HIS A 109 -31.46 10.62 -11.92
C HIS A 109 -29.98 10.42 -11.54
N LEU A 110 -29.52 9.17 -11.46
CA LEU A 110 -28.13 8.85 -11.15
C LEU A 110 -27.16 9.31 -12.25
N GLY A 111 -27.60 9.30 -13.52
CA GLY A 111 -26.86 9.88 -14.64
C GLY A 111 -26.66 11.39 -14.51
N ALA A 112 -27.72 12.12 -14.14
CA ALA A 112 -27.63 13.57 -13.89
C ALA A 112 -26.69 13.89 -12.72
N MET A 113 -26.73 13.08 -11.64
CA MET A 113 -25.80 13.20 -10.52
C MET A 113 -24.34 12.97 -10.96
N LEU A 114 -24.08 12.01 -11.86
CA LEU A 114 -22.73 11.79 -12.38
C LEU A 114 -22.23 12.97 -13.20
N HIS A 115 -23.09 13.60 -14.01
CA HIS A 115 -22.69 14.78 -14.79
C HIS A 115 -22.30 15.93 -13.86
N THR A 116 -23.13 16.21 -12.86
CA THR A 116 -22.86 17.25 -11.85
C THR A 116 -21.53 17.00 -11.13
N LEU A 117 -21.29 15.75 -10.70
CA LEU A 117 -20.05 15.38 -10.04
C LEU A 117 -18.83 15.41 -10.97
N LYS A 118 -19.01 15.24 -12.28
CA LYS A 118 -17.95 15.39 -13.27
C LYS A 118 -17.52 16.86 -13.35
N ASP A 119 -18.49 17.76 -13.48
CA ASP A 119 -18.25 19.20 -13.53
C ASP A 119 -17.53 19.68 -12.24
N GLU A 120 -17.94 19.16 -11.08
CA GLU A 120 -17.25 19.43 -9.81
C GLU A 120 -15.80 18.91 -9.76
N ILE A 121 -15.50 17.76 -10.38
CA ILE A 121 -14.14 17.19 -10.40
C ILE A 121 -13.22 17.99 -11.35
N GLU A 122 -13.76 18.48 -12.47
CA GLU A 122 -13.01 19.29 -13.44
C GLU A 122 -12.42 20.55 -12.79
N LEU A 123 -13.13 21.17 -11.84
CA LEU A 123 -12.65 22.30 -11.03
C LEU A 123 -11.39 21.98 -10.19
N TYR A 124 -11.09 20.70 -9.96
CA TYR A 124 -9.93 20.23 -9.19
C TYR A 124 -8.91 19.44 -10.03
N GLY A 125 -8.94 19.57 -11.36
CA GLY A 125 -7.91 19.02 -12.25
C GLY A 125 -8.20 17.62 -12.83
N GLY A 126 -9.48 17.25 -12.99
CA GLY A 126 -9.93 16.14 -13.84
C GLY A 126 -10.17 14.79 -13.17
#